data_AF-A5IIQ8-F1
#
_entry.id   AF-A5IIQ8-F1
#
_cell.length_a   1.000
_cell.length_b   1.000
_cell.length_c   1.000
_cell.angle_alpha   90.00
_cell.angle_beta   90.00
_cell.angle_gamma   90.00
#
_symmetry.space_group_name_H-M   'P 1'
#
loop_
_entity.id
_entity.type
_entity.pdbx_description
1 polymer ?
#
loop_
_entity_poly.entity_id
_entity_poly.type
_entity_poly.pdbx_seq_one_letter_code
_entity_poly.pdbx_strand_id
1 'polypeptide(L)'
;MRLMDILEILYYKKGKEFGILEKKMKEIFNETGVSLEPVNSELIGRIFLKISVLEEGEEVPSFAIKALTPKENAVDLPLGDWTDLKNVFVEEIDYLDSYGGMRILSEKNWYKIYVPYSSVKKKNRNELVEEFMKYFFESKGWNPGEYTFSVQEIDNLF
;
A
#
# COMPACT_ATOMS: atom_id res chain seq x y z
N MET A 1 -18.32 -0.58 1.10
CA MET A 1 -16.91 -1.06 0.96
C MET A 1 -16.32 -1.49 2.32
N ARG A 2 -15.57 -2.61 2.40
CA ARG A 2 -14.84 -2.99 3.64
C ARG A 2 -13.39 -2.53 3.58
N LEU A 3 -13.01 -1.62 4.49
CA LEU A 3 -11.63 -1.18 4.68
C LEU A 3 -10.91 -2.16 5.59
N MET A 4 -9.83 -2.77 5.10
CA MET A 4 -8.91 -3.52 5.96
C MET A 4 -7.91 -2.58 6.65
N ASP A 5 -7.35 -3.05 7.75
CA ASP A 5 -6.21 -2.39 8.41
C ASP A 5 -5.04 -2.24 7.45
N ILE A 6 -4.20 -1.23 7.72
CA ILE A 6 -3.01 -0.99 6.91
C ILE A 6 -1.97 -2.04 7.27
N LEU A 7 -1.33 -2.59 6.26
CA LEU A 7 -0.27 -3.58 6.41
C LEU A 7 1.08 -2.90 6.21
N GLU A 8 1.96 -3.02 7.18
CA GLU A 8 3.39 -2.78 7.00
C GLU A 8 4.03 -4.05 6.42
N ILE A 9 4.71 -3.91 5.30
CA ILE A 9 5.43 -5.00 4.63
C ILE A 9 6.91 -4.65 4.57
N LEU A 10 7.73 -5.49 5.20
CA LEU A 10 9.18 -5.42 5.14
C LEU A 10 9.68 -6.50 4.17
N TYR A 11 10.45 -6.11 3.16
CA TYR A 11 11.02 -7.04 2.18
C TYR A 11 12.54 -7.07 2.26
N TYR A 12 13.12 -8.24 1.99
CA TYR A 12 14.55 -8.53 2.09
C TYR A 12 15.00 -9.42 0.95
N LYS A 13 16.15 -9.11 0.36
CA LYS A 13 16.80 -9.99 -0.63
C LYS A 13 17.40 -11.21 0.06
N LYS A 14 17.07 -12.41 -0.43
CA LYS A 14 17.57 -13.69 0.08
C LYS A 14 19.10 -13.74 0.03
N GLY A 15 19.70 -14.41 1.02
CA GLY A 15 21.15 -14.58 1.13
C GLY A 15 21.91 -13.33 1.59
N LYS A 16 21.23 -12.26 1.98
CA LYS A 16 21.83 -11.09 2.63
C LYS A 16 21.56 -11.11 4.13
N GLU A 17 22.62 -10.89 4.90
CA GLU A 17 22.58 -10.80 6.36
C GLU A 17 22.51 -9.33 6.80
N PHE A 18 21.52 -8.99 7.62
CA PHE A 18 21.28 -7.61 8.08
C PHE A 18 21.67 -7.35 9.54
N GLY A 19 22.12 -8.37 10.29
CA GLY A 19 22.45 -8.22 11.71
C GLY A 19 23.56 -7.20 12.02
N ILE A 20 24.54 -7.03 11.11
CA ILE A 20 25.58 -5.99 11.27
C ILE A 20 24.97 -4.58 11.08
N LEU A 21 24.03 -4.43 10.14
CA LEU A 21 23.34 -3.17 9.89
C LEU A 21 22.52 -2.77 11.11
N GLU A 22 21.70 -3.68 11.64
CA GLU A 22 20.88 -3.46 12.83
C GLU A 22 21.73 -3.08 14.05
N LYS A 23 22.86 -3.78 14.25
CA LYS A 23 23.80 -3.47 15.33
C LYS A 23 24.33 -2.05 15.22
N LYS A 24 24.78 -1.63 14.03
CA LYS A 24 25.30 -0.28 13.80
C LYS A 24 24.23 0.80 13.90
N MET A 25 23.00 0.52 13.43
CA MET A 25 21.87 1.44 13.62
C MET A 25 21.59 1.67 15.11
N LYS A 26 21.63 0.62 15.93
CA LYS A 26 21.45 0.72 17.38
C LYS A 26 22.61 1.46 18.07
N GLU A 27 23.85 1.23 17.64
CA GLU A 27 25.02 1.96 18.14
C GLU A 27 24.88 3.46 17.87
N ILE A 28 24.52 3.84 16.64
CA ILE A 28 24.30 5.24 16.26
C ILE A 28 23.13 5.85 17.04
N PHE A 29 22.02 5.13 17.21
CA PHE A 29 20.89 5.60 18.00
C PHE A 29 21.30 5.88 19.45
N ASN A 30 22.05 4.98 20.08
CA ASN A 30 22.50 5.15 21.45
C ASN A 30 23.51 6.30 21.61
N GLU A 31 24.33 6.56 20.60
CA GLU A 31 25.34 7.62 20.61
C GLU A 31 24.74 9.00 20.30
N THR A 32 23.83 9.07 19.34
CA THR A 32 23.36 10.33 18.76
C THR A 32 21.91 10.69 19.13
N GLY A 33 21.13 9.73 19.62
CA GLY A 33 19.68 9.86 19.80
C GLY A 33 18.88 9.84 18.48
N VAL A 34 19.53 9.65 17.33
CA VAL A 34 18.90 9.66 16.02
C VAL A 34 18.64 8.24 15.54
N SER A 35 17.38 7.92 15.22
CA SER A 35 17.01 6.63 14.62
C SER A 35 17.27 6.67 13.12
N LEU A 36 18.04 5.71 12.62
CA LEU A 36 18.22 5.50 11.19
C LEU A 36 17.24 4.44 10.71
N GLU A 37 16.79 4.58 9.47
CA GLU A 37 15.92 3.61 8.80
C GLU A 37 16.49 3.34 7.39
N PRO A 38 16.42 2.10 6.88
CA PRO A 38 16.87 1.80 5.52
C PRO A 38 16.04 2.57 4.49
N VAL A 39 16.71 3.20 3.54
CA VAL A 39 16.05 3.71 2.33
C VAL A 39 15.71 2.52 1.44
N ASN A 40 14.48 2.48 0.93
CA ASN A 40 14.00 1.39 0.07
C ASN A 40 14.94 1.17 -1.12
N SER A 41 15.40 -0.06 -1.28
CA SER A 41 16.37 -0.48 -2.29
C SER A 41 16.06 -1.90 -2.78
N GLU A 42 16.85 -2.43 -3.71
CA GLU A 42 16.79 -3.84 -4.13
C GLU A 42 17.16 -4.80 -2.98
N LEU A 43 17.85 -4.33 -1.92
CA LEU A 43 18.30 -5.22 -0.85
C LEU A 43 17.28 -5.36 0.28
N ILE A 44 16.68 -4.24 0.67
CA ILE A 44 15.76 -4.13 1.81
C ILE A 44 14.86 -2.91 1.60
N GLY A 45 13.63 -2.99 2.11
CA GLY A 45 12.76 -1.82 2.21
C GLY A 45 11.49 -2.08 3.00
N ARG A 46 10.79 -0.98 3.28
CA ARG A 46 9.48 -0.94 3.94
C ARG A 46 8.46 -0.28 3.05
N ILE A 47 7.34 -0.97 2.82
CA ILE A 47 6.18 -0.45 2.10
C ILE A 47 4.92 -0.63 2.95
N PHE A 48 3.91 0.18 2.65
CA PHE A 48 2.62 0.13 3.31
C PHE A 48 1.55 -0.24 2.29
N LEU A 49 0.67 -1.15 2.64
CA LEU A 49 -0.39 -1.65 1.78
C LEU A 49 -1.74 -1.52 2.45
N LYS A 50 -2.69 -0.88 1.77
CA LYS A 50 -4.12 -0.90 2.14
C LYS A 50 -4.90 -1.70 1.11
N ILE A 51 -5.68 -2.66 1.57
CA ILE A 51 -6.51 -3.53 0.72
C ILE A 51 -7.96 -3.09 0.86
N SER A 52 -8.58 -2.73 -0.27
CA SER A 52 -10.00 -2.37 -0.35
C SER A 52 -10.74 -3.41 -1.17
N VAL A 53 -11.68 -4.11 -0.53
CA VAL A 53 -12.57 -5.06 -1.22
C VAL A 53 -13.87 -4.33 -1.56
N LEU A 54 -14.14 -4.22 -2.86
CA LEU A 54 -15.34 -3.60 -3.41
C LEU A 54 -16.52 -4.57 -3.30
N GLU A 55 -17.71 -4.04 -3.04
CA GLU A 55 -18.93 -4.84 -2.86
C GLU A 55 -19.37 -5.51 -4.17
N GLU A 56 -20.28 -6.48 -4.06
CA GLU A 56 -20.82 -7.16 -5.23
C GLU A 56 -21.65 -6.19 -6.09
N GLY A 57 -21.29 -6.05 -7.37
CA GLY A 57 -21.90 -5.09 -8.29
C GLY A 57 -21.16 -3.76 -8.41
N GLU A 58 -20.13 -3.50 -7.59
CA GLU A 58 -19.27 -2.33 -7.72
C GLU A 58 -18.14 -2.56 -8.72
N GLU A 59 -17.87 -1.58 -9.59
CA GLU A 59 -16.78 -1.64 -10.56
C GLU A 59 -15.44 -1.23 -9.95
N VAL A 60 -14.36 -1.84 -10.45
CA VAL A 60 -13.00 -1.48 -10.02
C VAL A 60 -12.60 -0.08 -10.54
N PRO A 61 -11.97 0.78 -9.72
CA PRO A 61 -11.60 2.13 -10.14
C PRO A 61 -10.46 2.09 -11.16
N SER A 62 -10.56 2.92 -12.19
CA SER A 62 -9.46 3.13 -13.15
C SER A 62 -8.62 4.37 -12.83
N PHE A 63 -9.20 5.32 -12.10
CA PHE A 63 -8.55 6.57 -11.71
C PHE A 63 -8.78 6.85 -10.23
N ALA A 64 -7.79 7.48 -9.60
CA ALA A 64 -7.93 8.15 -8.32
C ALA A 64 -7.89 9.66 -8.55
N ILE A 65 -8.79 10.39 -7.88
CA ILE A 65 -8.92 11.85 -8.05
C ILE A 65 -8.71 12.48 -6.68
N LYS A 66 -7.75 13.41 -6.58
CA LYS A 66 -7.62 14.31 -5.43
C LYS A 66 -8.34 15.60 -5.76
N ALA A 67 -9.38 15.90 -4.99
CA ALA A 67 -10.24 17.04 -5.20
C ALA A 67 -10.36 17.90 -3.93
N LEU A 68 -10.35 19.22 -4.11
CA LEU A 68 -10.49 20.21 -3.06
C LEU A 68 -11.90 20.82 -3.09
N THR A 69 -12.47 21.09 -1.93
CA THR A 69 -13.78 21.74 -1.79
C THR A 69 -13.65 22.99 -0.91
N PRO A 70 -14.33 24.10 -1.25
CA PRO A 70 -14.36 25.29 -0.40
C PRO A 70 -15.36 25.16 0.76
N LYS A 71 -16.13 24.05 0.86
CA LYS A 71 -17.06 23.83 1.98
C LYS A 71 -16.30 23.85 3.31
N GLU A 72 -16.86 24.52 4.30
CA GLU A 72 -16.27 24.67 5.64
C GLU A 72 -16.33 23.38 6.49
N ASN A 73 -17.15 22.40 6.08
CA ASN A 73 -17.31 21.12 6.78
C ASN A 73 -17.54 19.96 5.81
N ALA A 74 -17.38 18.73 6.32
CA ALA A 74 -17.45 17.48 5.56
C ALA A 74 -18.60 16.56 6.00
N VAL A 75 -19.62 17.07 6.72
CA VAL A 75 -20.74 16.24 7.23
C VAL A 75 -21.55 15.56 6.11
N ASP A 76 -21.59 16.15 4.92
CA ASP A 76 -22.30 15.59 3.76
C ASP A 76 -21.44 14.64 2.91
N LEU A 77 -20.16 14.46 3.24
CA LEU A 77 -19.21 13.68 2.44
C LEU A 77 -19.06 12.28 3.05
N PRO A 78 -19.64 11.22 2.45
CA PRO A 78 -19.48 9.88 2.97
C PRO A 78 -18.03 9.40 2.76
N LEU A 79 -17.53 8.64 3.74
CA LEU A 79 -16.24 7.97 3.65
C LEU A 79 -16.46 6.50 3.27
N GLY A 80 -16.08 6.18 2.03
CA GLY A 80 -16.13 4.81 1.52
C GLY A 80 -17.42 4.38 0.84
N ASP A 81 -18.29 5.34 0.50
CA ASP A 81 -19.49 5.15 -0.32
C ASP A 81 -19.47 6.06 -1.56
N TRP A 82 -20.30 5.69 -2.55
CA TRP A 82 -20.52 6.46 -3.76
C TRP A 82 -21.28 7.76 -3.48
N THR A 83 -20.85 8.86 -4.10
CA THR A 83 -21.51 10.17 -3.99
C THR A 83 -21.16 11.08 -5.17
N ASP A 84 -21.95 12.14 -5.34
CA ASP A 84 -21.67 13.20 -6.30
C ASP A 84 -20.95 14.38 -5.61
N LEU A 85 -19.79 14.77 -6.14
CA LEU A 85 -19.04 15.93 -5.66
C LEU A 85 -19.29 17.13 -6.57
N LYS A 86 -20.04 18.12 -6.09
CA LYS A 86 -20.37 19.35 -6.84
C LYS A 86 -19.42 20.49 -6.48
N ASN A 87 -19.01 21.25 -7.49
CA ASN A 87 -18.16 22.44 -7.36
C ASN A 87 -16.82 22.17 -6.63
N VAL A 88 -16.14 21.09 -7.05
CA VAL A 88 -14.81 20.74 -6.55
C VAL A 88 -13.72 21.15 -7.54
N PHE A 89 -12.54 21.47 -7.01
CA PHE A 89 -11.34 21.70 -7.79
C PHE A 89 -10.53 20.40 -7.85
N VAL A 90 -10.24 19.90 -9.05
CA VAL A 90 -9.41 18.69 -9.22
C VAL A 90 -7.94 19.08 -9.22
N GLU A 91 -7.19 18.56 -8.26
CA GLU A 91 -5.77 18.86 -8.04
C GLU A 91 -4.86 17.82 -8.71
N GLU A 92 -5.15 16.53 -8.51
CA GLU A 92 -4.38 15.42 -9.09
C GLU A 92 -5.32 14.34 -9.62
N ILE A 93 -4.89 13.69 -10.70
CA ILE A 93 -5.53 12.50 -11.27
C ILE A 93 -4.46 11.45 -11.51
N ASP A 94 -4.59 10.32 -10.83
CA ASP A 94 -3.68 9.18 -10.96
C ASP A 94 -4.40 8.04 -11.68
N TYR A 95 -3.77 7.47 -12.71
CA TYR A 95 -4.23 6.22 -13.33
C TYR A 95 -3.77 5.02 -12.50
N LEU A 96 -4.65 4.04 -12.29
CA LEU A 96 -4.35 2.85 -11.51
C LEU A 96 -3.81 1.72 -12.39
N ASP A 97 -2.68 1.17 -11.98
CA ASP A 97 -2.08 0.01 -12.63
C ASP A 97 -2.98 -1.22 -12.52
N SER A 98 -2.85 -2.14 -13.48
CA SER A 98 -3.66 -3.36 -13.55
C SER A 98 -2.78 -4.59 -13.36
N TYR A 99 -3.13 -5.45 -12.40
CA TYR A 99 -2.48 -6.74 -12.23
C TYR A 99 -3.50 -7.82 -11.88
N GLY A 100 -3.75 -8.74 -12.81
CA GLY A 100 -4.84 -9.70 -12.68
C GLY A 100 -6.19 -8.99 -12.51
N GLY A 101 -6.88 -9.27 -11.40
CA GLY A 101 -8.14 -8.60 -11.01
C GLY A 101 -7.96 -7.36 -10.13
N MET A 102 -6.72 -6.92 -9.85
CA MET A 102 -6.43 -5.82 -8.94
C MET A 102 -6.20 -4.51 -9.69
N ARG A 103 -6.68 -3.41 -9.11
CA ARG A 103 -6.30 -2.04 -9.46
C ARG A 103 -5.38 -1.47 -8.38
N ILE A 104 -4.27 -0.88 -8.78
CA ILE A 104 -3.18 -0.54 -7.86
C ILE A 104 -2.87 0.94 -7.98
N LEU A 105 -3.03 1.67 -6.88
CA LEU A 105 -2.56 3.03 -6.72
C LEU A 105 -1.24 3.03 -5.94
N SER A 106 -0.24 3.76 -6.45
CA SER A 106 1.10 3.85 -5.87
C SER A 106 1.45 5.29 -5.54
N GLU A 107 1.63 5.59 -4.26
CA GLU A 107 2.07 6.89 -3.73
C GLU A 107 3.40 6.68 -2.98
N LYS A 108 4.53 6.75 -3.69
CA LYS A 108 5.88 6.45 -3.16
C LYS A 108 6.00 5.00 -2.66
N ASN A 109 6.09 4.79 -1.34
CA ASN A 109 6.14 3.48 -0.69
C ASN A 109 4.79 3.07 -0.09
N TRP A 110 3.74 3.86 -0.33
CA TRP A 110 2.37 3.57 0.06
C TRP A 110 1.58 3.07 -1.14
N TYR A 111 0.86 1.98 -0.94
CA TYR A 111 0.08 1.31 -1.96
C TYR A 111 -1.35 1.13 -1.48
N LYS A 112 -2.30 1.37 -2.39
CA LYS A 112 -3.70 1.01 -2.19
C LYS A 112 -4.10 0.07 -3.31
N ILE A 113 -4.65 -1.08 -2.96
CA ILE A 113 -5.18 -2.02 -3.95
C ILE A 113 -6.69 -2.11 -3.82
N TYR A 114 -7.36 -2.17 -4.97
CA TYR A 114 -8.80 -2.36 -5.09
C TYR A 114 -9.06 -3.68 -5.78
N VAL A 115 -9.86 -4.52 -5.16
CA VAL A 115 -10.20 -5.86 -5.65
C VAL A 115 -11.70 -6.07 -5.61
N PRO A 116 -12.31 -6.64 -6.66
CA PRO A 116 -13.73 -6.94 -6.65
C PRO A 116 -14.01 -8.14 -5.74
N TYR A 117 -15.06 -8.08 -4.92
CA TYR A 117 -15.44 -9.16 -4.00
C TYR A 117 -15.51 -10.53 -4.68
N SER A 118 -16.04 -10.59 -5.90
CA SER A 118 -16.18 -11.82 -6.70
C SER A 118 -14.85 -12.54 -6.93
N SER A 119 -13.73 -11.81 -7.07
CA SER A 119 -12.40 -12.39 -7.29
C SER A 119 -11.70 -12.85 -6.01
N VAL A 120 -12.13 -12.37 -4.84
CA VAL A 120 -11.42 -12.59 -3.56
C VAL A 120 -12.26 -13.32 -2.51
N LYS A 121 -13.51 -13.70 -2.83
CA LYS A 121 -14.44 -14.41 -1.92
C LYS A 121 -13.85 -15.66 -1.25
N LYS A 122 -12.89 -16.32 -1.90
CA LYS A 122 -12.22 -17.53 -1.40
C LYS A 122 -10.73 -17.33 -1.11
N LYS A 123 -10.23 -16.09 -1.24
CA LYS A 123 -8.82 -15.75 -0.98
C LYS A 123 -8.67 -15.23 0.44
N ASN A 124 -7.61 -15.63 1.11
CA ASN A 124 -7.20 -15.02 2.37
C ASN A 124 -6.26 -13.82 2.14
N ARG A 125 -5.96 -13.09 3.21
CA ARG A 125 -5.06 -11.92 3.17
C ARG A 125 -3.68 -12.25 2.60
N ASN A 126 -3.10 -13.39 2.97
CA ASN A 126 -1.75 -13.77 2.55
C ASN A 126 -1.69 -14.01 1.05
N GLU A 127 -2.71 -14.63 0.46
CA GLU A 127 -2.80 -14.83 -0.99
C GLU A 127 -2.84 -13.50 -1.76
N LEU A 128 -3.60 -12.50 -1.25
CA LEU A 128 -3.64 -11.17 -1.85
C LEU A 128 -2.31 -10.42 -1.71
N VAL A 129 -1.68 -10.51 -0.54
CA VAL A 129 -0.37 -9.88 -0.31
C VAL A 129 0.69 -10.53 -1.20
N GLU A 130 0.69 -11.85 -1.36
CA GLU A 130 1.62 -12.54 -2.27
C GLU A 130 1.45 -12.11 -3.73
N GLU A 131 0.20 -11.99 -4.22
CA GLU A 131 -0.06 -11.47 -5.57
C GLU A 131 0.41 -10.02 -5.72
N PHE A 132 0.15 -9.17 -4.72
CA PHE A 132 0.64 -7.80 -4.71
C PHE A 132 2.17 -7.73 -4.68
N MET A 133 2.84 -8.58 -3.90
CA MET A 133 4.30 -8.57 -3.80
C MET A 133 4.96 -9.05 -5.11
N LYS A 134 4.34 -9.98 -5.84
CA LYS A 134 4.79 -10.33 -7.20
C LYS A 134 4.74 -9.11 -8.12
N TYR A 135 3.60 -8.42 -8.16
CA TYR A 135 3.46 -7.16 -8.90
C TYR A 135 4.52 -6.14 -8.48
N PHE A 136 4.71 -5.92 -7.17
CA PHE A 136 5.65 -4.94 -6.65
C PHE A 136 7.07 -5.22 -7.13
N PHE A 137 7.57 -6.46 -6.98
CA PHE A 137 8.92 -6.81 -7.43
C PHE A 137 9.07 -6.71 -8.96
N GLU A 138 8.10 -7.21 -9.71
CA GLU A 138 8.09 -7.13 -11.18
C GLU A 138 8.08 -5.68 -11.67
N SER A 139 7.33 -4.78 -11.01
CA SER A 139 7.28 -3.34 -11.33
C SER A 139 8.62 -2.63 -11.14
N LYS A 140 9.51 -3.19 -10.31
CA LYS A 140 10.88 -2.69 -10.08
C LYS A 140 11.92 -3.41 -10.94
N GLY A 141 11.52 -4.38 -11.76
CA GLY A 141 12.42 -5.22 -12.54
C GLY A 141 13.20 -6.23 -11.69
N TRP A 142 12.68 -6.59 -10.50
CA TRP A 142 13.31 -7.53 -9.57
C TRP A 142 12.64 -8.89 -9.64
N ASN A 143 13.42 -9.97 -9.52
CA ASN A 143 12.91 -11.34 -9.52
C ASN A 143 12.22 -11.68 -8.18
N PRO A 144 10.90 -11.92 -8.12
CA PRO A 144 10.20 -12.22 -6.86
C PRO A 144 10.77 -13.43 -6.10
N GLY A 145 11.33 -14.41 -6.81
CA GLY A 145 11.92 -15.61 -6.21
C GLY A 145 13.14 -15.34 -5.32
N GLU A 146 13.78 -14.17 -5.48
CA GLU A 146 14.96 -13.76 -4.71
C GLU A 146 14.63 -13.02 -3.41
N TYR A 147 13.35 -12.87 -3.06
CA TYR A 147 12.94 -12.08 -1.89
C TYR A 147 12.16 -12.90 -0.88
N THR A 148 12.28 -12.48 0.39
CA THR A 148 11.37 -12.82 1.47
C THR A 148 10.74 -11.54 2.00
N PHE A 149 9.52 -11.63 2.54
CA PHE A 149 8.88 -10.49 3.17
C PHE A 149 8.10 -10.93 4.42
N SER A 150 7.96 -10.01 5.37
CA SER A 150 7.09 -10.13 6.53
C SER A 150 5.96 -9.10 6.45
N VAL A 151 4.84 -9.43 7.07
CA VAL A 151 3.62 -8.61 7.07
C VAL A 151 3.20 -8.37 8.51
N GLN A 152 2.99 -7.11 8.87
CA GLN A 152 2.49 -6.69 10.17
C GLN A 152 1.28 -5.78 9.98
N GLU A 153 0.22 -6.01 10.76
CA GLU A 153 -0.90 -5.07 10.85
C GLU A 153 -0.45 -3.86 11.68
N ILE A 154 -0.74 -2.66 11.18
CA ILE A 154 -0.55 -1.42 11.90
C ILE A 154 -1.91 -0.72 12.03
N ASP A 155 -2.17 -0.18 13.23
CA ASP A 155 -3.38 0.61 13.45
C ASP A 155 -3.40 1.80 12.49
N ASN A 156 -4.59 2.17 12.01
CA ASN A 156 -4.78 3.41 11.26
C ASN A 156 -4.35 4.58 12.16
N LEU A 157 -3.14 5.10 11.92
CA LEU A 157 -2.64 6.33 12.55
C LEU A 157 -3.24 7.61 11.90
N PHE A 158 -4.32 7.47 11.13
CA PHE A 158 -5.02 8.57 10.44
C PHE A 158 -6.53 8.40 10.54
#